data_AF-A0A6N8BIT6-F1
#
_entry.id   AF-A0A6N8BIT6-F1
#
_cell.length_a   1.000
_cell.length_b   1.000
_cell.length_c   1.000
_cell.angle_alpha   90.00
_cell.angle_beta   90.00
_cell.angle_gamma   90.00
#
_symmetry.space_group_name_H-M   'P 1'
#
loop_
_entity.id
_entity.type
_entity.pdbx_description
1 polymer ?
#
loop_
_entity_poly.entity_id
_entity_poly.type
_entity_poly.pdbx_seq_one_letter_code
_entity_poly.pdbx_strand_id
1 'polypeptide(L)'
;MLVFSSPAAAAPGDPQFVSGFKELLNDVTSWILGLIPVAAGAKIGYHGLMKNMSQEDEPHHVTVHNRGIKNALVGGAIGVSATLIVKVFLAYFQ
;
A
#
# COMPACT_ATOMS: atom_id res chain seq x y z
N MET A 1 12.01 1.82 54.20
CA MET A 1 12.29 0.86 53.12
C MET A 1 11.35 1.19 51.98
N LEU A 2 11.83 1.89 50.95
CA LEU A 2 11.03 2.25 49.78
C LEU A 2 10.96 1.03 48.86
N VAL A 3 9.78 0.44 48.73
CA VAL A 3 9.50 -0.62 47.77
C VAL A 3 9.41 0.02 46.40
N PHE A 4 10.45 -0.19 45.58
CA PHE A 4 10.36 0.04 44.14
C PHE A 4 9.49 -1.08 43.56
N SER A 5 8.22 -0.77 43.27
CA SER A 5 7.38 -1.64 42.47
C SER A 5 7.90 -1.60 41.02
N SER A 6 8.74 -2.56 40.67
CA SER A 6 9.05 -2.86 39.28
C SER A 6 7.76 -3.25 38.57
N PRO A 7 7.39 -2.66 37.41
CA PRO A 7 6.36 -3.20 36.56
C PRO A 7 6.94 -4.42 35.81
N ALA A 8 7.33 -5.45 36.56
CA ALA A 8 7.71 -6.76 36.04
C ALA A 8 6.59 -7.77 36.27
N ALA A 9 5.36 -7.30 36.45
CA ALA A 9 4.14 -8.10 36.29
C ALA A 9 3.58 -7.89 34.87
N ALA A 10 4.42 -8.09 33.85
CA ALA A 10 3.92 -8.25 32.49
C ALA A 10 3.37 -9.68 32.40
N ALA A 11 2.07 -9.76 32.09
CA ALA A 11 1.30 -10.96 31.89
C ALA A 11 1.98 -11.98 30.95
N PRO A 12 1.60 -13.28 30.99
CA PRO A 12 2.00 -14.24 29.96
C PRO A 12 1.37 -13.84 28.62
N GLY A 13 2.09 -13.07 27.83
CA GLY A 13 1.67 -12.56 26.52
C GLY A 13 2.81 -11.76 25.87
N ASP A 14 2.85 -11.76 24.54
CA ASP A 14 3.91 -11.10 23.75
C ASP A 14 4.19 -9.66 24.21
N PRO A 15 5.44 -9.16 24.10
CA PRO A 15 5.79 -7.79 24.50
C PRO A 15 4.89 -6.76 23.81
N GLN A 16 4.33 -5.80 24.57
CA GLN A 16 3.38 -4.79 24.05
C GLN A 16 3.87 -4.07 22.78
N PHE A 17 5.18 -3.78 22.70
CA PHE A 17 5.80 -3.12 21.55
C PHE A 17 5.70 -3.97 20.27
N VAL A 18 5.87 -5.29 20.40
CA VAL A 18 5.76 -6.25 19.30
C VAL A 18 4.30 -6.37 18.86
N SER A 19 3.35 -6.39 19.80
CA SER A 19 1.92 -6.45 19.48
C SER A 19 1.42 -5.21 18.74
N GLY A 20 1.72 -4.00 19.24
CA GLY A 20 1.27 -2.75 18.61
C GLY A 20 1.91 -2.52 17.24
N PHE A 21 3.15 -2.97 17.03
CA PHE A 21 3.78 -2.91 15.71
C PHE A 21 3.11 -3.85 14.70
N LYS A 22 2.74 -5.07 15.11
CA LYS A 22 2.00 -6.02 14.25
C LYS A 22 0.64 -5.44 13.85
N GLU A 23 -0.08 -4.82 14.78
CA GLU A 23 -1.37 -4.17 14.52
C GLU A 23 -1.23 -3.00 13.55
N LEU A 24 -0.27 -2.10 13.80
CA LEU A 24 0.00 -0.97 12.91
C LEU A 24 0.31 -1.43 11.48
N LEU A 25 1.16 -2.45 11.32
CA LEU A 25 1.48 -2.97 10.00
C LEU A 25 0.26 -3.63 9.33
N ASN A 26 -0.56 -4.37 10.07
CA ASN A 26 -1.78 -4.97 9.53
C ASN A 26 -2.78 -3.90 9.06
N ASP A 27 -2.93 -2.82 9.83
CA ASP A 27 -3.78 -1.70 9.45
C ASP A 27 -3.20 -1.02 8.20
N VAL A 28 -1.97 -0.51 8.27
CA VAL A 28 -1.34 0.22 7.16
C VAL A 28 -1.38 -0.59 5.86
N THR A 29 -1.06 -1.89 5.90
CA THR A 29 -1.12 -2.76 4.71
C THR A 29 -2.54 -2.92 4.19
N SER A 30 -3.55 -2.99 5.05
CA SER A 30 -4.96 -3.06 4.64
C SER A 30 -5.44 -1.78 3.95
N TRP A 31 -5.07 -0.61 4.47
CA TRP A 31 -5.39 0.68 3.86
C TRP A 31 -4.69 0.84 2.51
N ILE A 32 -3.39 0.54 2.44
CA ILE A 32 -2.58 0.70 1.24
C ILE A 32 -3.03 -0.27 0.13
N LEU A 33 -3.47 -1.49 0.47
CA LEU A 33 -4.06 -2.43 -0.50
C LEU A 33 -5.30 -1.87 -1.20
N GLY A 34 -6.10 -1.06 -0.52
CA GLY A 34 -7.23 -0.36 -1.12
C GLY A 34 -6.81 0.88 -1.89
N LEU A 35 -5.88 1.67 -1.34
CA LEU A 35 -5.47 2.95 -1.94
C LEU A 35 -4.66 2.79 -3.23
N ILE A 36 -3.81 1.75 -3.35
CA ILE A 36 -2.99 1.54 -4.55
C ILE A 36 -3.84 1.34 -5.82
N PRO A 37 -4.83 0.41 -5.85
CA PRO A 37 -5.73 0.27 -7.00
C PRO A 37 -6.51 1.54 -7.31
N VAL A 38 -6.96 2.27 -6.28
CA VAL A 38 -7.71 3.53 -6.45
C VAL A 38 -6.83 4.60 -7.10
N ALA A 39 -5.60 4.79 -6.61
CA ALA A 39 -4.65 5.75 -7.16
C ALA A 39 -4.21 5.37 -8.58
N ALA A 40 -3.95 4.08 -8.84
CA ALA A 40 -3.63 3.57 -10.16
C ALA A 40 -4.80 3.79 -11.14
N GLY A 41 -6.03 3.47 -10.72
CA GLY A 41 -7.25 3.69 -11.49
C GLY A 41 -7.47 5.18 -11.82
N ALA A 42 -7.27 6.07 -10.86
CA ALA A 42 -7.37 7.52 -11.07
C ALA A 42 -6.33 8.01 -12.09
N LYS A 43 -5.08 7.54 -12.01
CA LYS A 43 -4.02 7.90 -12.96
C LYS A 43 -4.28 7.35 -14.37
N ILE A 44 -4.80 6.12 -14.47
CA ILE A 44 -5.22 5.52 -15.73
C ILE A 44 -6.38 6.32 -16.32
N GLY A 45 -7.38 6.67 -15.51
CA GLY A 45 -8.51 7.50 -15.91
C GLY A 45 -8.07 8.87 -16.43
N TYR A 46 -7.17 9.55 -15.72
CA TYR A 46 -6.60 10.83 -16.16
C TYR A 46 -5.94 10.72 -17.54
N HIS A 47 -5.05 9.75 -17.73
CA HIS A 47 -4.38 9.56 -19.02
C HIS A 47 -5.35 9.08 -20.12
N GLY A 48 -6.39 8.33 -19.79
CA GLY A 48 -7.44 7.93 -20.71
C GLY A 48 -8.29 9.11 -21.18
N LEU A 49 -8.67 10.00 -20.26
CA LEU A 49 -9.40 11.24 -20.58
C LEU A 49 -8.55 12.17 -21.44
N MET A 50 -7.29 12.39 -21.06
CA MET A 50 -6.38 13.24 -21.83
C MET A 50 -6.12 12.70 -23.23
N LYS A 51 -6.01 11.37 -23.38
CA LYS A 51 -5.92 10.71 -24.69
C LYS A 51 -7.17 10.94 -25.56
N ASN A 52 -8.36 10.93 -24.97
CA ASN A 52 -9.61 11.17 -25.71
C ASN A 52 -9.80 12.65 -26.09
N MET A 53 -9.18 13.56 -25.35
CA MET A 53 -9.27 15.02 -25.58
C MET A 53 -8.16 15.55 -26.49
N SER A 54 -7.01 14.88 -26.56
CA SER A 54 -5.97 15.20 -27.55
C SER A 54 -6.50 14.87 -28.95
N GLN A 55 -6.58 15.90 -29.82
CA GLN A 55 -6.94 15.73 -31.23
C GLN A 55 -6.08 14.63 -31.84
N GLU A 56 -6.70 13.71 -32.58
CA GLU A 56 -6.14 12.42 -33.03
C GLU A 56 -4.90 12.54 -33.94
N ASP A 57 -4.52 13.76 -34.32
CA ASP A 57 -3.59 14.05 -35.41
C ASP A 57 -2.10 13.99 -35.04
N GLU A 58 -1.76 13.85 -33.75
CA GLU A 58 -0.36 13.92 -33.31
C GLU A 58 0.08 12.66 -32.53
N PRO A 59 0.66 11.65 -33.24
CA PRO A 59 0.98 10.33 -32.69
C PRO A 59 1.83 10.37 -31.41
N HIS A 60 2.62 11.43 -31.24
CA HIS A 60 3.48 11.62 -30.09
C HIS A 60 2.67 11.71 -28.77
N HIS A 61 1.56 12.45 -28.75
CA HIS A 61 0.76 12.66 -27.55
C HIS A 61 0.08 11.37 -27.07
N VAL A 62 -0.42 10.55 -28.01
CA VAL A 62 -1.04 9.25 -27.71
C VAL A 62 -0.04 8.28 -27.09
N THR A 63 1.22 8.26 -27.57
CA THR A 63 2.25 7.35 -27.04
C THR A 63 2.66 7.68 -25.61
N VAL A 64 2.69 8.97 -25.24
CA VAL A 64 3.00 9.42 -23.89
C VAL A 64 1.90 8.99 -22.91
N HIS A 65 0.63 9.17 -23.28
CA HIS A 65 -0.50 8.75 -22.45
C HIS A 65 -0.59 7.24 -22.29
N ASN A 66 -0.36 6.47 -23.36
CA ASN A 66 -0.30 5.00 -23.28
C ASN A 66 0.84 4.52 -22.36
N ARG A 67 2.00 5.19 -22.39
CA ARG A 67 3.11 4.91 -21.47
C ARG A 67 2.72 5.22 -20.02
N GLY A 68 2.03 6.33 -19.80
CA GLY A 68 1.49 6.71 -18.49
C GLY A 68 0.53 5.66 -17.90
N ILE A 69 -0.40 5.16 -18.72
CA ILE A 69 -1.32 4.08 -18.35
C ILE A 69 -0.56 2.80 -18.00
N LYS A 70 0.39 2.37 -18.85
CA LYS A 70 1.20 1.17 -18.59
C LYS A 70 1.98 1.28 -17.28
N ASN A 71 2.62 2.43 -17.04
CA ASN A 71 3.40 2.65 -15.82
C ASN A 71 2.51 2.66 -14.56
N ALA A 72 1.30 3.20 -14.65
CA ALA A 72 0.32 3.17 -13.56
C ALA A 72 -0.11 1.72 -13.25
N LEU A 73 -0.36 0.92 -14.28
CA LEU A 73 -0.75 -0.49 -14.13
C LEU A 73 0.37 -1.33 -13.50
N VAL A 74 1.60 -1.20 -14.02
CA VAL A 74 2.78 -1.92 -13.51
C VAL A 74 3.11 -1.49 -12.09
N GLY A 75 3.12 -0.18 -11.81
CA GLY A 75 3.35 0.35 -10.46
C GLY A 75 2.30 -0.11 -9.46
N GLY A 76 1.02 -0.13 -9.87
CA GLY A 76 -0.07 -0.66 -9.06
C GLY A 76 0.09 -2.14 -8.73
N ALA A 77 0.42 -2.96 -9.73
CA ALA A 77 0.65 -4.40 -9.53
C ALA A 77 1.82 -4.69 -8.57
N ILE A 78 2.94 -3.96 -8.72
CA ILE A 78 4.10 -4.09 -7.82
C ILE A 78 3.72 -3.66 -6.39
N GLY A 79 3.02 -2.54 -6.24
CA GLY A 79 2.60 -2.07 -4.92
C GLY A 79 1.64 -3.04 -4.22
N VAL A 80 0.64 -3.58 -4.92
CA VAL A 80 -0.30 -4.56 -4.34
C VAL A 80 0.42 -5.85 -3.98
N SER A 81 1.25 -6.40 -4.87
CA SER A 81 2.00 -7.64 -4.60
C SER A 81 2.97 -7.50 -3.43
N ALA A 82 3.73 -6.41 -3.35
CA ALA A 82 4.60 -6.14 -2.19
C ALA A 82 3.81 -6.05 -0.88
N THR A 83 2.68 -5.35 -0.90
CA THR A 83 1.83 -5.20 0.30
C THR A 83 1.19 -6.53 0.73
N LEU A 84 0.78 -7.37 -0.23
CA LEU A 84 0.26 -8.71 0.04
C LEU A 84 1.32 -9.61 0.69
N ILE A 85 2.58 -9.55 0.25
CA ILE A 85 3.66 -10.35 0.85
C ILE A 85 3.83 -10.01 2.34
N VAL A 86 3.85 -8.71 2.68
CA VAL A 86 3.93 -8.28 4.09
C VAL A 86 2.74 -8.80 4.88
N LYS A 87 1.54 -8.76 4.31
CA LYS A 87 0.32 -9.20 4.98
C LYS A 87 0.27 -10.72 5.19
N VAL A 88 0.74 -11.51 4.22
CA VAL A 88 0.91 -12.96 4.36
C VAL A 88 1.95 -13.30 5.44
N PHE A 89 3.06 -12.55 5.48
CA PHE A 89 4.07 -12.72 6.52
C PHE A 89 3.50 -12.43 7.91
N LEU A 90 2.76 -11.32 8.08
CA LEU A 90 2.11 -11.01 9.36
C LEU A 90 1.10 -12.07 9.78
N ALA A 91 0.30 -12.58 8.83
CA ALA A 91 -0.69 -13.62 9.09
C ALA A 91 -0.07 -14.95 9.56
N TYR A 92 1.20 -15.21 9.28
CA TYR A 92 1.90 -16.41 9.79
C TYR A 92 2.29 -16.28 11.28
N PHE A 93 2.50 -15.07 11.79
CA PHE A 93 2.93 -14.79 13.17
C PHE A 93 1.82 -14.20 14.06
N GLN A 94 0.58 -14.23 13.57
CA GLN A 94 -0.66 -13.94 14.29
C GLN A 94 -1.33 -15.26 14.66
#